data_AF-A0AAE3LBF2-F1
#
_entry.id   AF-A0AAE3LBF2-F1
#
_cell.length_a   1.000
_cell.length_b   1.000
_cell.length_c   1.000
_cell.angle_alpha   90.00
_cell.angle_beta   90.00
_cell.angle_gamma   90.00
#
_symmetry.space_group_name_H-M   'P 1'
#
loop_
_entity.id
_entity.type
_entity.pdbx_description
1 polymer ?
#
loop_
_entity_poly.entity_id
_entity_poly.type
_entity_poly.pdbx_seq_one_letter_code
_entity_poly.pdbx_strand_id
1 'polypeptide(L)'
;MKRHAVSLLLAAAALIAPAMAHGGPCWIERAARTPEGVALHFMEASLFRLTVLRHGHPQESETFDVQRGVPLLLTPSGGKETEIVLSPDDEAHAFEMHSSCVLRVEERNEAIGITAELAVYLPGHTSSTQKIFIVAE
;
A
#
# COMPACT_ATOMS: atom_id res chain seq x y z
N MET A 1 -37.11 1.71 48.44
CA MET A 1 -36.80 3.16 48.55
C MET A 1 -35.41 3.34 49.14
N LYS A 2 -34.68 4.36 48.65
CA LYS A 2 -33.33 4.86 49.03
C LYS A 2 -32.16 4.11 48.34
N ARG A 3 -31.54 4.58 47.25
CA ARG A 3 -30.85 5.85 46.89
C ARG A 3 -29.38 5.94 47.34
N HIS A 4 -28.53 5.99 46.30
CA HIS A 4 -27.24 6.68 46.14
C HIS A 4 -25.98 6.12 46.81
N ALA A 5 -25.01 5.76 45.96
CA ALA A 5 -23.73 6.46 45.95
C ALA A 5 -23.17 6.45 44.51
N VAL A 6 -23.04 7.65 43.97
CA VAL A 6 -22.32 7.99 42.74
C VAL A 6 -20.83 7.91 43.07
N SER A 7 -20.05 7.23 42.23
CA SER A 7 -18.61 7.48 42.15
C SER A 7 -18.22 7.60 40.68
N LEU A 8 -17.86 8.83 40.30
CA LEU A 8 -17.08 9.15 39.12
C LEU A 8 -15.79 8.32 39.12
N LEU A 9 -15.37 7.89 37.94
CA LEU A 9 -13.98 7.98 37.52
C LEU A 9 -13.96 8.28 36.02
N LEU A 10 -13.77 9.56 35.71
CA LEU A 10 -13.32 10.04 34.41
C LEU A 10 -11.84 9.64 34.21
N ALA A 11 -11.49 9.50 32.94
CA ALA A 11 -10.14 9.49 32.37
C ALA A 11 -9.35 8.17 32.53
N ALA A 12 -9.52 7.29 31.55
CA ALA A 12 -8.37 6.66 30.93
C ALA A 12 -8.06 7.49 29.68
N ALA A 13 -6.93 8.21 29.73
CA ALA A 13 -6.38 8.89 28.59
C ALA A 13 -6.25 7.90 27.44
N ALA A 14 -6.98 8.15 26.34
CA ALA A 14 -6.56 7.67 25.04
C ALA A 14 -5.21 8.35 24.78
N LEU A 15 -4.14 7.69 25.23
CA LEU A 15 -2.82 7.95 24.71
C LEU A 15 -3.01 7.93 23.20
N ILE A 16 -2.78 9.10 22.61
CA ILE A 16 -2.52 9.27 21.19
C ILE A 16 -1.23 8.49 20.97
N ALA A 17 -1.33 7.15 20.95
CA ALA A 17 -0.41 6.36 20.19
C ALA A 17 -0.52 6.98 18.80
N PRO A 18 0.57 7.48 18.20
CA PRO A 18 0.51 7.76 16.80
C PRO A 18 -0.03 6.45 16.21
N ALA A 19 -1.16 6.53 15.52
CA ALA A 19 -1.56 5.47 14.64
C ALA A 19 -0.45 5.45 13.58
N MET A 20 0.67 4.82 13.91
CA MET A 20 1.37 4.00 12.97
C MET A 20 0.31 2.95 12.64
N ALA A 21 -0.58 3.33 11.71
CA ALA A 21 -1.44 2.40 11.03
C ALA A 21 -0.47 1.27 10.69
N HIS A 22 -0.68 0.11 11.29
CA HIS A 22 0.05 -1.10 10.97
C HIS A 22 -0.44 -1.50 9.58
N GLY A 23 -0.11 -0.66 8.61
CA GLY A 23 -0.42 -0.86 7.23
C GLY A 23 0.27 -2.13 6.83
N GLY A 24 -0.45 -3.00 6.13
CA GLY A 24 0.15 -4.14 5.46
C GLY A 24 1.40 -3.70 4.68
N PRO A 25 2.34 -4.61 4.41
CA PRO A 25 3.53 -4.29 3.65
C PRO A 25 3.16 -3.54 2.37
N CYS A 26 3.77 -2.37 2.18
CA CYS A 26 3.52 -1.52 1.02
C CYS A 26 2.05 -1.13 0.81
N TRP A 27 1.32 -1.00 1.91
CA TRP A 27 -0.08 -0.60 1.95
C TRP A 27 -1.05 -1.52 1.18
N ILE A 28 -0.60 -2.72 0.81
CA ILE A 28 -1.40 -3.70 0.09
C ILE A 28 -2.34 -4.38 1.10
N GLU A 29 -3.64 -4.33 0.80
CA GLU A 29 -4.66 -5.11 1.50
C GLU A 29 -4.73 -6.53 0.95
N ARG A 30 -4.76 -6.68 -0.38
CA ARG A 30 -4.74 -7.98 -1.06
C ARG A 30 -4.20 -7.88 -2.48
N ALA A 31 -3.77 -9.01 -3.01
CA ALA A 31 -3.40 -9.18 -4.41
C ALA A 31 -4.32 -10.23 -5.04
N ALA A 32 -4.81 -10.00 -6.26
CA ALA A 32 -5.73 -10.90 -6.94
C ALA A 32 -5.20 -11.29 -8.31
N ARG A 33 -5.32 -12.56 -8.68
CA ARG A 33 -4.90 -13.02 -10.00
C ARG A 33 -5.90 -12.56 -11.07
N THR A 34 -5.39 -12.00 -12.16
CA THR A 34 -6.17 -11.66 -13.35
C THR A 34 -5.59 -12.36 -14.59
N PRO A 35 -6.31 -12.41 -15.72
CA PRO A 35 -5.75 -12.91 -16.98
C PRO A 35 -4.50 -12.14 -17.45
N GLU A 36 -4.40 -10.86 -17.11
CA GLU A 36 -3.32 -9.96 -17.52
C GLU A 36 -2.15 -9.91 -16.52
N GLY A 37 -2.36 -10.35 -15.28
CA GLY A 37 -1.31 -10.33 -14.25
C GLY A 37 -1.85 -10.43 -12.82
N VAL A 38 -1.38 -9.53 -11.96
CA VAL A 38 -1.79 -9.46 -10.55
C VAL A 38 -2.34 -8.06 -10.24
N ALA A 39 -3.63 -8.00 -9.90
CA ALA A 39 -4.29 -6.78 -9.45
C ALA A 39 -3.89 -6.43 -8.02
N LEU A 40 -3.58 -5.15 -7.79
CA LEU A 40 -3.24 -4.59 -6.49
C LEU A 40 -4.46 -3.92 -5.85
N HIS A 41 -4.79 -4.31 -4.63
CA HIS A 41 -5.78 -3.64 -3.80
C HIS A 41 -5.09 -3.07 -2.56
N PHE A 42 -5.30 -1.78 -2.32
CA PHE A 42 -4.67 -1.06 -1.23
C PHE A 42 -5.64 -0.80 -0.09
N MET A 43 -5.12 -0.69 1.12
CA MET A 43 -5.95 -0.44 2.31
C MET A 43 -6.67 0.91 2.21
N GLU A 44 -7.85 1.02 2.83
CA GLU A 44 -8.66 2.25 2.85
C GLU A 44 -7.94 3.47 3.44
N ALA A 45 -6.95 3.28 4.31
CA ALA A 45 -6.19 4.40 4.88
C ALA A 45 -5.05 4.92 3.97
N SER A 46 -4.82 4.27 2.83
CA SER A 46 -3.67 4.54 1.96
C SER A 46 -3.75 5.89 1.27
N LEU A 47 -2.67 6.67 1.36
CA LEU A 47 -2.49 7.92 0.65
C LEU A 47 -1.05 8.05 0.16
N PHE A 48 -0.80 7.79 -1.13
CA PHE A 48 0.54 7.83 -1.69
C PHE A 48 0.52 8.00 -3.21
N ARG A 49 1.70 8.26 -3.78
CA ARG A 49 1.91 8.23 -5.23
C ARG A 49 2.55 6.91 -5.62
N LEU A 50 2.07 6.33 -6.72
CA LEU A 50 2.61 5.10 -7.30
C LEU A 50 2.87 5.30 -8.79
N THR A 51 4.06 4.93 -9.23
CA THR A 51 4.43 4.92 -10.66
C THR A 51 4.66 3.48 -11.09
N VAL A 52 3.94 3.04 -12.12
CA VAL A 52 4.14 1.75 -12.77
C VAL A 52 5.00 1.96 -14.02
N LEU A 53 6.09 1.23 -14.10
CA LEU A 53 6.92 1.09 -15.29
C LEU A 53 6.45 -0.15 -16.03
N ARG A 54 5.83 0.06 -17.19
CA ARG A 54 5.29 -1.01 -18.04
C ARG A 54 6.41 -1.61 -18.88
N HIS A 55 6.56 -2.93 -18.83
CA HIS A 55 7.49 -3.61 -19.71
C HIS A 55 6.99 -3.56 -21.15
N GLY A 56 7.80 -3.04 -22.08
CA GLY A 56 7.40 -2.86 -23.48
C GLY A 56 8.37 -2.00 -24.29
N HIS A 57 8.14 -1.91 -25.61
CA HIS A 57 8.90 -1.06 -26.52
C HIS A 57 7.95 -0.18 -27.35
N PRO A 58 7.88 1.14 -27.07
CA PRO A 58 8.62 1.88 -26.05
C PRO A 58 8.18 1.50 -24.62
N GLN A 59 9.05 1.74 -23.63
CA GLN A 59 8.69 1.59 -22.22
C GLN A 59 7.71 2.72 -21.85
N GLU A 60 6.55 2.37 -21.31
CA GLU A 60 5.55 3.32 -20.86
C GLU A 60 5.58 3.45 -19.33
N SER A 61 5.21 4.63 -18.84
CA SER A 61 5.10 4.89 -17.41
C SER A 61 3.74 5.48 -17.09
N GLU A 62 3.05 4.88 -16.12
CA GLU A 62 1.76 5.36 -15.63
C GLU A 62 1.93 5.82 -14.18
N THR A 63 1.37 6.96 -13.82
CA THR A 63 1.41 7.46 -12.43
C THR A 63 0.01 7.56 -11.87
N PHE A 64 -0.15 7.08 -10.65
CA PHE A 64 -1.40 7.02 -9.92
C PHE A 64 -1.25 7.80 -8.63
N ASP A 65 -2.26 8.59 -8.28
CA ASP A 65 -2.45 9.02 -6.91
C ASP A 65 -3.42 8.03 -6.25
N VAL A 66 -2.96 7.30 -5.24
CA VAL A 66 -3.81 6.38 -4.47
C VAL A 66 -4.42 7.16 -3.33
N GLN A 67 -5.75 7.24 -3.29
CA GLN A 67 -6.49 7.97 -2.28
C GLN A 67 -7.53 7.07 -1.64
N ARG A 68 -7.41 6.88 -0.33
CA ARG A 68 -8.25 5.96 0.44
C ARG A 68 -8.30 4.55 -0.14
N GLY A 69 -7.14 4.05 -0.58
CA GLY A 69 -7.00 2.75 -1.22
C GLY A 69 -7.43 2.69 -2.70
N VAL A 70 -8.01 3.76 -3.26
CA VAL A 70 -8.47 3.82 -4.65
C VAL A 70 -7.41 4.45 -5.55
N PRO A 71 -6.89 3.74 -6.57
CA PRO A 71 -5.95 4.33 -7.52
C PRO A 71 -6.62 5.24 -8.54
N LEU A 72 -6.08 6.45 -8.69
CA LEU A 72 -6.49 7.42 -9.70
C LEU A 72 -5.35 7.61 -10.70
N LEU A 73 -5.50 7.11 -11.92
CA LEU A 73 -4.56 7.34 -13.01
C LEU A 73 -4.51 8.82 -13.34
N LEU A 74 -3.33 9.42 -13.27
CA LEU A 74 -3.11 10.83 -13.57
C LEU A 74 -3.05 11.02 -15.10
N THR A 75 -4.08 11.65 -15.65
CA THR A 75 -4.13 12.05 -17.06
C THR A 75 -4.17 13.58 -17.19
N PRO A 76 -3.84 14.15 -18.37
CA PRO A 76 -3.99 15.59 -18.59
C PRO A 76 -5.41 16.12 -18.37
N SER A 77 -6.42 15.26 -18.52
CA SER A 77 -7.85 15.57 -18.31
C SER A 77 -8.32 15.43 -16.86
N GLY A 78 -7.44 15.03 -15.93
CA GLY A 78 -7.78 14.74 -14.54
C GLY A 78 -7.50 13.29 -14.12
N GLY A 79 -7.74 12.97 -12.85
CA GLY A 79 -7.60 11.62 -12.32
C GLY A 79 -8.75 10.71 -12.76
N LYS A 80 -8.45 9.51 -13.26
CA LYS A 80 -9.45 8.47 -13.57
C LYS A 80 -9.26 7.27 -12.65
N GLU A 81 -10.31 6.87 -11.94
CA GLU A 81 -10.30 5.62 -11.18
C GLU A 81 -10.01 4.44 -12.10
N THR A 82 -9.03 3.63 -11.72
CA THR A 82 -8.67 2.42 -12.48
C THR A 82 -7.98 1.43 -11.57
N GLU A 83 -8.12 0.16 -11.89
CA GLU A 83 -7.36 -0.90 -11.24
C GLU A 83 -5.90 -0.86 -11.69
N ILE A 84 -4.98 -1.14 -10.77
CA ILE A 84 -3.57 -1.36 -11.09
C ILE A 84 -3.36 -2.86 -11.17
N VAL A 85 -3.18 -3.36 -12.38
CA VAL A 85 -2.75 -4.73 -12.65
C VAL A 85 -1.28 -4.69 -13.04
N LEU A 86 -0.43 -5.46 -12.36
CA LEU A 86 0.98 -5.63 -12.74
C LEU A 86 1.12 -6.91 -13.55
N SER A 87 1.72 -6.80 -14.74
CA SER A 87 2.13 -7.96 -15.53
C SER A 87 3.46 -8.52 -15.00
N PRO A 88 3.85 -9.75 -15.38
CA PRO A 88 5.25 -10.15 -15.29
C PRO A 88 6.15 -9.08 -15.94
N ASP A 89 7.29 -8.80 -15.32
CA ASP A 89 8.28 -7.78 -15.74
C ASP A 89 7.86 -6.31 -15.55
N ASP A 90 6.63 -6.02 -15.15
CA ASP A 90 6.27 -4.67 -14.68
C ASP A 90 6.89 -4.40 -13.30
N GLU A 91 7.17 -3.13 -13.03
CA GLU A 91 7.65 -2.67 -11.72
C GLU A 91 6.82 -1.47 -11.24
N ALA A 92 6.30 -1.53 -10.02
CA ALA A 92 5.63 -0.38 -9.42
C ALA A 92 6.44 0.19 -8.25
N HIS A 93 6.64 1.50 -8.28
CA HIS A 93 7.33 2.26 -7.25
C HIS A 93 6.32 3.13 -6.52
N ALA A 94 6.05 2.83 -5.25
CA ALA A 94 5.22 3.64 -4.38
C ALA A 94 6.09 4.47 -3.43
N PHE A 95 5.68 5.71 -3.16
CA PHE A 95 6.36 6.59 -2.22
C PHE A 95 5.36 7.36 -1.36
N GLU A 96 5.58 7.34 -0.05
CA GLU A 96 4.88 8.13 0.94
C GLU A 96 5.91 8.70 1.92
N MET A 97 6.17 10.02 1.85
CA MET A 97 7.02 10.82 2.76
C MET A 97 8.37 10.20 3.21
N HIS A 98 8.33 9.20 4.09
CA HIS A 98 9.45 8.54 4.75
C HIS A 98 9.56 7.04 4.42
N SER A 99 8.76 6.55 3.50
CA SER A 99 8.75 5.15 3.08
C SER A 99 8.57 5.04 1.58
N SER A 100 9.25 4.06 0.99
CA SER A 100 9.09 3.68 -0.41
C SER A 100 8.87 2.18 -0.51
N CYS A 101 8.15 1.77 -1.54
CA CYS A 101 7.95 0.38 -1.86
C CYS A 101 8.20 0.10 -3.32
N VAL A 102 8.85 -1.02 -3.58
CA VAL A 102 8.96 -1.58 -4.93
C VAL A 102 8.16 -2.87 -4.98
N LEU A 103 7.24 -2.94 -5.94
CA LEU A 103 6.33 -4.06 -6.13
C LEU A 103 6.61 -4.72 -7.48
N ARG A 104 6.76 -6.04 -7.46
CA ARG A 104 7.01 -6.85 -8.67
C ARG A 104 6.19 -8.13 -8.61
N VAL A 105 5.69 -8.58 -9.76
CA VAL A 105 5.12 -9.92 -9.88
C VAL A 105 6.24 -10.94 -9.80
N GLU A 106 6.07 -11.97 -8.97
CA GLU A 106 7.02 -13.08 -8.85
C GLU A 106 6.27 -14.40 -8.70
N GLU A 107 6.85 -15.47 -9.27
CA GLU A 107 6.40 -16.84 -9.05
C GLU A 107 7.34 -17.53 -8.07
N ARG A 108 6.79 -18.11 -7.00
CA ARG A 108 7.53 -18.85 -5.97
C ARG A 108 6.78 -20.13 -5.61
N ASN A 109 7.45 -21.28 -5.73
CA ASN A 109 6.90 -22.58 -5.34
C ASN A 109 5.48 -22.81 -5.90
N GLU A 110 5.27 -22.59 -7.21
CA GLU A 110 3.98 -22.74 -7.91
C GLU A 110 2.90 -21.69 -7.54
N ALA A 111 3.20 -20.75 -6.65
CA ALA A 111 2.34 -19.62 -6.34
C ALA A 111 2.80 -18.35 -7.08
N ILE A 112 1.86 -17.63 -7.69
CA ILE A 112 2.09 -16.29 -8.23
C ILE A 112 1.69 -15.25 -7.18
N GLY A 113 2.44 -14.14 -7.10
CA GLY A 113 2.14 -13.09 -6.14
C GLY A 113 2.93 -11.82 -6.38
N ILE A 114 2.86 -10.93 -5.40
CA ILE A 114 3.62 -9.69 -5.37
C ILE A 114 4.76 -9.81 -4.37
N THR A 115 5.97 -9.63 -4.87
CA THR A 115 7.09 -9.28 -4.01
C THR A 115 7.05 -7.79 -3.73
N ALA A 116 6.93 -7.47 -2.45
CA ALA A 116 6.89 -6.12 -1.91
C ALA A 116 8.18 -5.83 -1.13
N GLU A 117 8.98 -4.89 -1.60
CA GLU A 117 10.22 -4.46 -0.96
C GLU A 117 10.04 -3.05 -0.37
N LEU A 118 9.84 -3.00 0.95
CA LEU A 118 9.65 -1.78 1.72
C LEU A 118 11.01 -1.24 2.17
N ALA A 119 11.26 0.04 1.93
CA ALA A 119 12.36 0.79 2.53
C ALA A 119 11.80 1.94 3.36
N VAL A 120 12.22 2.03 4.62
CA VAL A 120 11.81 3.09 5.55
C VAL A 120 13.01 3.97 5.88
N TYR A 121 12.80 5.28 5.80
CA TYR A 121 13.80 6.33 6.02
C TYR A 121 13.35 7.22 7.17
N LEU A 122 13.84 6.95 8.38
CA LEU A 122 13.61 7.80 9.54
C LEU A 122 14.81 8.73 9.76
N PRO A 123 14.61 10.06 9.86
CA PRO A 123 15.70 10.99 10.15
C PRO A 123 16.47 10.59 11.41
N GLY A 124 17.79 10.51 11.32
CA GLY A 124 18.66 10.13 12.44
C GLY A 124 18.78 8.62 12.69
N HIS A 125 18.15 7.77 11.87
CA HIS A 125 18.26 6.31 11.94
C HIS A 125 18.82 5.72 10.63
N THR A 126 19.42 4.53 10.71
CA THR A 126 19.78 3.76 9.53
C THR A 126 18.52 3.29 8.81
N SER A 127 18.51 3.42 7.48
CA SER A 127 17.43 2.87 6.65
C SER A 127 17.25 1.37 6.93
N SER A 128 16.00 0.92 6.98
CA SER A 128 15.65 -0.49 7.10
C SER A 128 14.91 -0.95 5.86
N THR A 129 15.31 -2.10 5.32
CA THR A 129 14.62 -2.75 4.22
C THR A 129 13.94 -4.04 4.69
N GLN A 130 12.73 -4.28 4.18
CA GLN A 130 11.97 -5.51 4.43
C GLN A 130 11.39 -6.01 3.11
N LYS A 131 11.57 -7.30 2.82
CA LYS A 131 11.01 -7.96 1.64
C LYS A 131 9.95 -8.97 2.04
N ILE A 132 8.76 -8.87 1.45
CA ILE A 132 7.62 -9.75 1.73
C ILE A 132 7.06 -10.27 0.41
N PHE A 133 6.48 -11.47 0.44
CA PHE A 133 5.75 -12.05 -0.69
C PHE A 133 4.28 -12.20 -0.33
N ILE A 134 3.42 -11.62 -1.14
CA ILE A 134 1.96 -11.62 -0.98
C ILE A 134 1.42 -12.52 -2.08
N VAL A 135 0.88 -13.68 -1.70
CA VAL A 135 0.28 -14.62 -2.66
C VAL A 135 -0.97 -13.97 -3.26
N ALA A 136 -1.11 -14.06 -4.58
CA ALA A 136 -2.32 -13.62 -5.26
C ALA A 136 -3.42 -14.67 -5.09
N GLU A 137 -4.60 -14.23 -4.65
CA GLU A 137 -5.82 -15.04 -4.53
C GLU A 137 -6.48 -15.31 -5.89
#